data_AF-K2RWJ3-F1
#
_entry.id   AF-K2RWJ3-F1
#
_cell.length_a   1.000
_cell.length_b   1.000
_cell.length_c   1.000
_cell.angle_alpha   90.00
_cell.angle_beta   90.00
_cell.angle_gamma   90.00
#
_symmetry.space_group_name_H-M   'P 1'
#
loop_
_entity.id
_entity.type
_entity.pdbx_description
1 polymer ?
#
loop_
_entity_poly.entity_id
_entity_poly.type
_entity_poly.pdbx_seq_one_letter_code
_entity_poly.pdbx_strand_id
1 'polypeptide(L)'
;MEILFRALHHAPLTDASAETNIDVVWSIVMAGDMWRFSRGDMIAIIGDWFAGWAEKNLREQDMGRKTKTNSRHVVAQVALYPCWLFNYAPGFMAATKWLVYNSTHVKECNPTKHKEIHLPKRICRKHQLSDPSQGQPTHCWTEQLNAARGRLKGVMHDALWGPMEKVLRNSDCECWEKTTARFERALLALEVFPLERTFSQTSVVALLGRLKAFKHIPNHEPCSACAIPYEDVVEKAIQHVTRYFDGLCLRCMAASHPDTANLDLYWSQKRFATWHSGGCCRGYGSPHGNPSWYFSYMGTDDFTTAKERWFKLVDSRKER
;
A
#
# COMPACT_ATOMS: atom_id res chain seq x y z
N MET A 1 -17.17 21.47 -10.04
CA MET A 1 -18.63 21.38 -10.29
C MET A 1 -18.97 21.20 -11.74
N GLU A 2 -18.35 21.95 -12.67
CA GLU A 2 -18.62 21.83 -14.12
C GLU A 2 -18.57 20.38 -14.64
N ILE A 3 -17.54 19.62 -14.26
CA ILE A 3 -17.37 18.21 -14.66
C ILE A 3 -18.59 17.36 -14.29
N LEU A 4 -19.07 17.48 -13.05
CA LEU A 4 -20.21 16.72 -12.56
C LEU A 4 -21.51 17.12 -13.28
N PHE A 5 -21.73 18.43 -13.50
CA PHE A 5 -22.91 18.90 -14.23
C PHE A 5 -22.90 18.44 -15.69
N ARG A 6 -21.76 18.57 -16.38
CA ARG A 6 -21.65 18.09 -17.77
C ARG A 6 -21.94 16.60 -17.86
N ALA A 7 -21.38 15.80 -16.96
CA ALA A 7 -21.62 14.38 -16.91
C ALA A 7 -23.10 14.03 -16.66
N LEU A 8 -23.76 14.71 -15.72
CA LEU A 8 -25.20 14.54 -15.45
C LEU A 8 -26.09 14.90 -16.63
N HIS A 9 -25.69 15.86 -17.46
CA HIS A 9 -26.42 16.30 -18.65
C HIS A 9 -25.97 15.60 -19.94
N HIS A 10 -25.13 14.56 -19.86
CA HIS A 10 -24.53 13.88 -21.01
C HIS A 10 -23.83 14.84 -21.99
N ALA A 11 -23.34 15.98 -21.49
CA ALA A 11 -22.58 16.94 -22.27
C ALA A 11 -21.11 16.50 -22.35
N PRO A 12 -20.42 16.78 -23.46
CA PRO A 12 -19.01 16.43 -23.61
C PRO A 12 -18.16 17.12 -22.54
N LEU A 13 -17.25 16.34 -21.96
CA LEU A 13 -16.22 16.82 -21.06
C LEU A 13 -15.13 17.52 -21.88
N THR A 14 -14.58 18.60 -21.33
CA THR A 14 -13.56 19.43 -21.98
C THR A 14 -12.16 18.88 -21.72
N ASP A 15 -11.19 19.22 -22.57
CA ASP A 15 -9.77 18.90 -22.32
C ASP A 15 -9.28 19.45 -20.97
N ALA A 16 -9.75 20.64 -20.59
CA ALA A 16 -9.49 21.24 -19.28
C ALA A 16 -9.96 20.36 -18.12
N SER A 17 -10.99 19.52 -18.31
CA SER A 17 -11.47 18.57 -17.30
C SER A 17 -10.42 17.49 -16.98
N ALA A 18 -9.59 17.11 -17.96
CA ALA A 18 -8.52 16.12 -17.79
C ALA A 18 -7.25 16.70 -17.14
N GLU A 19 -7.10 18.01 -17.09
CA GLU A 19 -5.94 18.71 -16.51
C GLU A 19 -6.17 19.20 -15.07
N THR A 20 -7.33 18.89 -14.51
CA THR A 20 -7.69 19.30 -13.16
C THR A 20 -6.81 18.63 -12.10
N ASN A 21 -6.65 19.29 -10.95
CA ASN A 21 -5.97 18.72 -9.80
C ASN A 21 -6.89 17.80 -9.00
N ILE A 22 -6.28 16.95 -8.16
CA ILE A 22 -7.01 16.05 -7.27
C ILE A 22 -7.98 16.77 -6.31
N ASP A 23 -7.77 18.05 -6.04
CA ASP A 23 -8.68 18.88 -5.24
C ASP A 23 -10.05 19.06 -5.92
N VAL A 24 -10.08 19.13 -7.26
CA VAL A 24 -11.34 19.16 -8.02
C VAL A 24 -12.06 17.82 -7.93
N VAL A 25 -11.32 16.70 -7.96
CA VAL A 25 -11.89 15.37 -7.72
C VAL A 25 -12.56 15.32 -6.35
N TRP A 26 -11.89 15.80 -5.30
CA TRP A 26 -12.48 15.89 -3.97
C TRP A 26 -13.72 16.79 -3.93
N SER A 27 -13.74 17.89 -4.67
CA SER A 27 -14.92 18.75 -4.79
C SER A 27 -16.11 18.03 -5.44
N ILE A 28 -15.84 17.16 -6.41
CA ILE A 28 -16.87 16.33 -7.06
C ILE A 28 -17.38 15.25 -6.10
N VAL A 29 -16.49 14.61 -5.36
CA VAL A 29 -16.84 13.66 -4.29
C VAL A 29 -17.78 14.32 -3.27
N MET A 30 -17.44 15.52 -2.82
CA MET A 30 -18.25 16.27 -1.86
C MET A 30 -19.65 16.58 -2.40
N ALA A 31 -19.74 17.01 -3.66
CA ALA A 31 -21.02 17.29 -4.30
C ALA A 31 -21.88 16.02 -4.41
N GLY A 32 -21.27 14.89 -4.73
CA GLY A 32 -21.95 13.60 -4.77
C GLY A 32 -22.52 13.20 -3.41
N ASP A 33 -21.75 13.35 -2.32
CA ASP A 33 -22.25 13.05 -0.98
C ASP A 33 -23.37 14.02 -0.54
N MET A 34 -23.23 15.32 -0.85
CA MET A 34 -24.25 16.35 -0.59
C MET A 34 -25.59 16.03 -1.26
N TRP A 35 -25.55 15.55 -2.51
CA TRP A 35 -26.73 15.14 -3.27
C TRP A 35 -27.12 13.67 -3.05
N ARG A 36 -26.46 12.98 -2.10
CA ARG A 36 -26.74 11.61 -1.70
C ARG A 36 -26.61 10.58 -2.82
N PHE A 37 -25.75 10.83 -3.80
CA PHE A 37 -25.39 9.81 -4.79
C PHE A 37 -24.76 8.62 -4.10
N SER A 38 -25.22 7.42 -4.47
CA SER A 38 -24.60 6.18 -4.06
C SER A 38 -23.22 6.04 -4.73
N ARG A 39 -22.40 5.11 -4.25
CA ARG A 39 -21.14 4.77 -4.92
C ARG A 39 -21.38 4.29 -6.35
N GLY A 40 -22.46 3.53 -6.58
CA GLY A 40 -22.86 3.07 -7.90
C GLY A 40 -23.18 4.23 -8.84
N ASP A 41 -23.96 5.20 -8.37
CA ASP A 41 -24.30 6.41 -9.15
C ASP A 41 -23.04 7.20 -9.52
N MET A 42 -22.14 7.42 -8.56
CA MET A 42 -20.89 8.14 -8.80
C MET A 42 -20.01 7.43 -9.84
N ILE A 43 -19.92 6.10 -9.79
CA ILE A 43 -19.21 5.32 -10.81
C ILE A 43 -19.89 5.46 -12.17
N ALA A 44 -21.22 5.35 -12.23
CA ALA A 44 -21.97 5.43 -13.48
C ALA A 44 -21.89 6.82 -14.15
N ILE A 45 -21.87 7.89 -13.37
CA ILE A 45 -21.90 9.27 -13.90
C ILE A 45 -20.49 9.71 -14.33
N ILE A 46 -19.47 9.48 -13.52
CA ILE A 46 -18.12 10.06 -13.72
C ILE A 46 -16.96 9.06 -13.65
N GLY A 47 -17.24 7.75 -13.55
CA GLY A 47 -16.23 6.71 -13.40
C GLY A 47 -15.22 6.68 -14.55
N ASP A 48 -15.70 6.72 -15.80
CA ASP A 48 -14.83 6.69 -16.99
C ASP A 48 -13.93 7.92 -17.08
N TRP A 49 -14.48 9.10 -16.77
CA TRP A 49 -13.69 10.32 -16.66
C TRP A 49 -12.62 10.21 -15.59
N PHE A 50 -12.98 9.72 -14.39
CA PHE A 50 -12.03 9.57 -13.31
C PHE A 50 -10.91 8.58 -13.68
N ALA A 51 -11.23 7.48 -14.35
CA ALA A 51 -10.24 6.51 -14.80
C ALA A 51 -9.22 7.15 -15.76
N GLY A 52 -9.69 7.86 -16.79
CA GLY A 52 -8.80 8.56 -17.73
C GLY A 52 -8.01 9.70 -17.07
N TRP A 53 -8.64 10.44 -16.16
CA TRP A 53 -7.96 11.46 -15.37
C TRP A 53 -6.88 10.84 -14.48
N ALA A 54 -7.17 9.73 -13.81
CA ALA A 54 -6.27 9.07 -12.88
C ALA A 54 -5.08 8.44 -13.59
N GLU A 55 -5.24 7.89 -14.79
CA GLU A 55 -4.13 7.38 -15.62
C GLU A 55 -3.12 8.48 -15.95
N LYS A 56 -3.61 9.69 -16.25
CA LYS A 56 -2.76 10.85 -16.53
C LYS A 56 -2.11 11.42 -15.26
N ASN A 57 -2.84 11.49 -14.15
CA ASN A 57 -2.48 12.30 -12.98
C ASN A 57 -2.00 11.51 -11.74
N LEU A 58 -2.23 10.20 -11.68
CA LEU A 58 -1.85 9.33 -10.55
C LEU A 58 -0.75 8.34 -10.94
N ARG A 59 0.31 8.83 -11.59
CA ARG A 59 1.49 8.00 -11.90
C ARG A 59 2.32 7.77 -10.64
N GLU A 60 3.01 6.63 -10.57
CA GLU A 60 3.81 6.25 -9.39
C GLU A 60 4.84 7.32 -9.00
N GLN A 61 5.48 7.94 -10.00
CA GLN A 61 6.45 9.04 -9.80
C GLN A 61 5.85 10.29 -9.16
N ASP A 62 4.54 10.53 -9.31
CA ASP A 62 3.85 11.73 -8.86
C ASP A 62 3.25 11.57 -7.44
N MET A 63 3.28 10.38 -6.87
CA MET A 63 2.66 10.05 -5.57
C MET A 63 3.22 10.86 -4.40
N GLY A 64 4.50 11.24 -4.48
CA GLY A 64 5.16 12.09 -3.48
C GLY A 64 4.96 13.58 -3.66
N ARG A 65 4.31 14.02 -4.76
CA ARG A 65 4.09 15.43 -5.04
C ARG A 65 3.15 16.03 -3.98
N LYS A 66 3.49 17.23 -3.51
CA LYS A 66 2.60 18.00 -2.62
C LYS A 66 1.35 18.44 -3.37
N THR A 67 0.20 18.38 -2.70
CA THR A 67 -1.04 18.91 -3.25
C THR A 67 -0.99 20.43 -3.35
N LYS A 68 -1.67 21.02 -4.35
CA LYS A 68 -1.64 22.47 -4.60
C LYS A 68 -2.34 23.26 -3.49
N THR A 69 -3.43 22.72 -2.94
CA THR A 69 -4.24 23.37 -1.90
C THR A 69 -3.65 23.24 -0.50
N ASN A 70 -2.94 22.14 -0.22
CA ASN A 70 -2.33 21.91 1.08
C ASN A 70 -0.97 21.22 0.95
N SER A 71 0.09 22.02 1.08
CA SER A 71 1.48 21.56 0.98
C SER A 71 1.90 20.56 2.07
N ARG A 72 1.04 20.31 3.07
CA ARG A 72 1.25 19.27 4.10
C ARG A 72 0.85 17.88 3.64
N HIS A 73 0.05 17.76 2.58
CA HIS A 73 -0.42 16.48 2.07
C HIS A 73 0.27 16.14 0.76
N VAL A 74 0.54 14.86 0.54
CA VAL A 74 1.06 14.32 -0.72
C VAL A 74 -0.04 13.61 -1.50
N VAL A 75 0.12 13.49 -2.82
CA VAL A 75 -0.85 12.84 -3.72
C VAL A 75 -1.24 11.44 -3.20
N ALA A 76 -0.27 10.64 -2.75
CA ALA A 76 -0.55 9.29 -2.23
C ALA A 76 -1.57 9.27 -1.07
N GLN A 77 -1.55 10.27 -0.19
CA GLN A 77 -2.45 10.33 0.97
C GLN A 77 -3.88 10.71 0.57
N VAL A 78 -4.02 11.57 -0.45
CA VAL A 78 -5.31 12.12 -0.87
C VAL A 78 -5.97 11.31 -2.00
N ALA A 79 -5.21 10.44 -2.68
CA ALA A 79 -5.70 9.59 -3.78
C ALA A 79 -6.44 8.34 -3.30
N LEU A 80 -6.21 7.90 -2.05
CA LEU A 80 -6.76 6.66 -1.53
C LEU A 80 -8.30 6.60 -1.62
N TYR A 81 -8.99 7.61 -1.10
CA TYR A 81 -10.46 7.62 -1.09
C TYR A 81 -11.07 7.70 -2.49
N PRO A 82 -10.67 8.65 -3.38
CA PRO A 82 -11.20 8.68 -4.74
C PRO A 82 -10.96 7.38 -5.51
N CYS A 83 -9.76 6.79 -5.41
CA CYS A 83 -9.48 5.52 -6.07
C CYS A 83 -10.37 4.38 -5.54
N TRP A 84 -10.65 4.35 -4.24
CA TRP A 84 -11.62 3.40 -3.67
C TRP A 84 -13.05 3.67 -4.18
N LEU A 85 -13.50 4.93 -4.12
CA LEU A 85 -14.85 5.33 -4.53
C LEU A 85 -15.14 4.90 -5.96
N PHE A 86 -14.24 5.22 -6.89
CA PHE A 86 -14.38 4.94 -8.33
C PHE A 86 -13.82 3.57 -8.77
N ASN A 87 -13.43 2.70 -7.84
CA ASN A 87 -12.89 1.37 -8.13
C ASN A 87 -11.64 1.37 -9.04
N TYR A 88 -10.80 2.40 -8.93
CA TYR A 88 -9.57 2.54 -9.70
C TYR A 88 -8.40 1.85 -8.98
N ALA A 89 -8.31 0.54 -9.17
CA ALA A 89 -7.31 -0.31 -8.52
C ALA A 89 -5.83 0.11 -8.78
N PRO A 90 -5.41 0.49 -10.01
CA PRO A 90 -4.01 0.85 -10.26
C PRO A 90 -3.55 2.06 -9.43
N GLY A 91 -4.37 3.10 -9.34
CA GLY A 91 -4.05 4.29 -8.54
C GLY A 91 -4.05 4.00 -7.04
N PHE A 92 -4.95 3.14 -6.56
CA PHE A 92 -4.97 2.72 -5.15
C PHE A 92 -3.71 1.92 -4.78
N MET A 93 -3.29 0.99 -5.64
CA MET A 93 -2.06 0.22 -5.46
C MET A 93 -0.84 1.14 -5.45
N ALA A 94 -0.70 2.03 -6.42
CA ALA A 94 0.42 2.96 -6.50
C ALA A 94 0.51 3.87 -5.26
N ALA A 95 -0.63 4.41 -4.80
CA ALA A 95 -0.68 5.23 -3.60
C ALA A 95 -0.28 4.45 -2.34
N THR A 96 -0.84 3.26 -2.14
CA THR A 96 -0.56 2.42 -0.97
C THR A 96 0.87 1.89 -0.94
N LYS A 97 1.43 1.50 -2.10
CA LYS A 97 2.84 1.18 -2.26
C LYS A 97 3.70 2.36 -1.85
N TRP A 98 3.45 3.54 -2.42
CA TRP A 98 4.23 4.73 -2.09
C TRP A 98 4.22 5.02 -0.59
N LEU A 99 3.06 4.91 0.07
CA LEU A 99 2.92 5.14 1.51
C LEU A 99 3.75 4.16 2.35
N VAL A 100 3.73 2.86 2.03
CA VAL A 100 4.48 1.83 2.75
C VAL A 100 5.99 2.08 2.70
N TYR A 101 6.49 2.46 1.52
CA TYR A 101 7.92 2.65 1.30
C TYR A 101 8.43 4.02 1.79
N ASN A 102 7.62 5.09 1.67
CA ASN A 102 8.07 6.46 1.90
C ASN A 102 7.61 7.06 3.23
N SER A 103 6.61 6.49 3.89
CA SER A 103 6.08 7.04 5.15
C SER A 103 6.52 6.23 6.36
N THR A 104 6.83 6.91 7.47
CA THR A 104 7.00 6.27 8.78
C THR A 104 5.66 5.90 9.40
N HIS A 105 4.65 6.75 9.18
CA HIS A 105 3.27 6.52 9.57
C HIS A 105 2.36 6.67 8.35
N VAL A 106 1.65 5.59 8.05
CA VAL A 106 0.69 5.56 6.96
C VAL A 106 -0.61 6.23 7.39
N LYS A 107 -1.10 7.19 6.61
CA LYS A 107 -2.37 7.87 6.86
C LYS A 107 -3.03 8.32 5.56
N GLU A 108 -4.35 8.38 5.58
CA GLU A 108 -5.18 8.97 4.54
C GLU A 108 -5.36 10.45 4.89
N CYS A 109 -5.52 11.28 3.88
CA CYS A 109 -5.84 12.69 4.10
C CYS A 109 -7.01 13.09 3.21
N ASN A 110 -8.04 13.66 3.83
CA ASN A 110 -9.05 14.45 3.12
C ASN A 110 -8.59 15.93 3.10
N PRO A 111 -8.27 16.49 1.92
CA PRO A 111 -7.80 17.87 1.79
C PRO A 111 -8.90 18.92 2.01
N THR A 112 -10.17 18.50 2.09
CA THR A 112 -11.32 19.40 2.28
C THR A 112 -11.60 19.70 3.76
N LYS A 113 -12.59 20.56 4.00
CA LYS A 113 -13.10 20.90 5.34
C LYS A 113 -13.98 19.78 5.94
N HIS A 114 -14.46 18.85 5.11
CA HIS A 114 -15.41 17.81 5.46
C HIS A 114 -14.69 16.55 5.94
N LYS A 115 -14.39 16.49 7.24
CA LYS A 115 -13.63 15.38 7.87
C LYS A 115 -14.42 14.09 8.04
N GLU A 116 -15.65 14.04 7.56
CA GLU A 116 -16.51 12.86 7.57
C GLU A 116 -16.26 11.95 6.36
N ILE A 117 -15.77 12.49 5.24
CA ILE A 117 -15.49 11.72 4.04
C ILE A 117 -14.09 11.12 4.14
N HIS A 118 -14.04 9.83 4.45
CA HIS A 118 -12.83 9.04 4.56
C HIS A 118 -13.04 7.64 4.05
N LEU A 119 -11.93 6.91 3.83
CA LEU A 119 -12.01 5.49 3.51
C LEU A 119 -12.88 4.80 4.57
N PRO A 120 -13.82 3.93 4.14
CA PRO A 120 -14.68 3.25 5.08
C PRO A 120 -13.85 2.58 6.18
N LYS A 121 -14.33 2.71 7.42
CA LYS A 121 -13.82 1.96 8.58
C LYS A 121 -13.97 0.44 8.45
N ARG A 122 -14.11 -0.14 7.25
CA ARG A 122 -14.49 -1.54 6.99
C ARG A 122 -13.58 -2.26 6.01
N ILE A 123 -12.60 -1.56 5.48
CA ILE A 123 -11.28 -2.16 5.31
C ILE A 123 -10.69 -2.22 6.74
N CYS A 124 -11.35 -2.90 7.71
CA CYS A 124 -11.04 -3.07 9.15
C CYS A 124 -11.00 -4.58 9.47
N ARG A 125 -10.07 -5.02 10.32
CA ARG A 125 -10.18 -6.27 11.09
C ARG A 125 -10.34 -5.81 12.53
N LYS A 126 -11.53 -5.89 13.11
CA LYS A 126 -11.65 -5.91 14.56
C LYS A 126 -11.63 -7.37 14.98
N HIS A 127 -10.52 -7.80 15.57
CA HIS A 127 -10.65 -8.78 16.63
C HIS A 127 -11.63 -8.18 17.64
N GLN A 128 -12.80 -8.80 17.77
CA GLN A 128 -13.57 -8.71 19.00
C GLN A 128 -12.59 -9.04 20.13
N LEU A 129 -12.31 -8.07 20.99
CA LEU A 129 -12.07 -8.25 22.41
C LEU A 129 -12.16 -6.87 23.07
N SER A 130 -13.23 -6.75 23.87
CA SER A 130 -13.35 -5.97 25.12
C SER A 130 -12.93 -4.50 25.13
N ASP A 131 -13.94 -3.65 25.35
CA ASP A 131 -13.90 -2.30 25.95
C ASP A 131 -14.12 -1.10 24.98
N PRO A 132 -15.35 -0.56 24.91
CA PRO A 132 -15.67 0.69 24.22
C PRO A 132 -15.03 1.96 24.83
N SER A 133 -14.41 1.87 26.01
CA SER A 133 -13.85 3.04 26.72
C SER A 133 -12.40 3.36 26.37
N GLN A 134 -11.69 2.50 25.60
CA GLN A 134 -10.30 2.72 25.24
C GLN A 134 -10.09 2.83 23.72
N GLY A 135 -9.93 4.06 23.24
CA GLY A 135 -9.22 4.37 22.00
C GLY A 135 -10.07 4.48 20.73
N GLN A 136 -9.64 5.39 19.84
CA GLN A 136 -10.22 5.54 18.51
C GLN A 136 -10.01 4.28 17.67
N PRO A 137 -11.02 3.81 16.91
CA PRO A 137 -10.88 2.64 16.05
C PRO A 137 -9.81 2.88 14.97
N THR A 138 -8.77 2.07 14.96
CA THR A 138 -7.73 2.05 13.91
C THR A 138 -8.30 1.42 12.64
N HIS A 139 -7.93 1.92 11.45
CA HIS A 139 -8.46 1.46 10.17
C HIS A 139 -7.66 0.20 9.66
N CYS A 140 -8.25 -0.96 9.25
CA CYS A 140 -7.44 -2.14 8.79
C CYS A 140 -6.55 -1.77 7.64
N TRP A 141 -6.99 -0.94 6.70
CA TRP A 141 -6.14 -0.64 5.55
C TRP A 141 -4.83 -0.02 6.05
N THR A 142 -4.87 0.78 7.12
CA THR A 142 -3.67 1.28 7.81
C THR A 142 -2.93 0.15 8.54
N GLU A 143 -3.63 -0.78 9.20
CA GLU A 143 -3.02 -1.96 9.84
C GLU A 143 -2.31 -2.87 8.84
N GLN A 144 -2.92 -3.17 7.70
CA GLN A 144 -2.34 -3.98 6.62
C GLN A 144 -1.15 -3.29 5.98
N LEU A 145 -1.20 -1.98 5.79
CA LEU A 145 -0.04 -1.23 5.30
C LEU A 145 1.09 -1.19 6.34
N ASN A 146 0.76 -1.05 7.63
CA ASN A 146 1.74 -1.15 8.70
C ASN A 146 2.30 -2.57 8.85
N ALA A 147 1.48 -3.61 8.63
CA ALA A 147 1.91 -5.01 8.63
C ALA A 147 2.80 -5.32 7.43
N ALA A 148 2.45 -4.82 6.23
CA ALA A 148 3.27 -4.91 5.03
C ALA A 148 4.61 -4.20 5.25
N ARG A 149 4.60 -3.00 5.83
CA ARG A 149 5.80 -2.27 6.23
C ARG A 149 6.61 -3.05 7.26
N GLY A 150 5.99 -3.61 8.29
CA GLY A 150 6.65 -4.46 9.29
C GLY A 150 7.28 -5.71 8.66
N ARG A 151 6.63 -6.29 7.65
CA ARG A 151 7.17 -7.43 6.89
C ARG A 151 8.38 -7.04 6.06
N LEU A 152 8.41 -5.84 5.46
CA LEU A 152 9.60 -5.33 4.78
C LEU A 152 10.82 -5.25 5.72
N LYS A 153 10.63 -4.93 7.00
CA LYS A 153 11.70 -5.00 8.00
C LYS A 153 12.26 -6.41 8.12
N GLY A 154 11.38 -7.42 8.25
CA GLY A 154 11.78 -8.82 8.31
C GLY A 154 12.52 -9.27 7.06
N VAL A 155 12.01 -8.92 5.87
CA VAL A 155 12.66 -9.24 4.58
C VAL A 155 14.04 -8.59 4.47
N MET A 156 14.17 -7.32 4.90
CA MET A 156 15.46 -6.62 4.93
C MET A 156 16.43 -7.28 5.91
N HIS A 157 15.93 -7.66 7.10
CA HIS A 157 16.72 -8.35 8.11
C HIS A 157 17.24 -9.69 7.58
N ASP A 158 16.35 -10.54 7.08
CA ASP A 158 16.70 -11.87 6.56
C ASP A 158 17.71 -11.77 5.41
N ALA A 159 17.55 -10.78 4.53
CA ALA A 159 18.45 -10.60 3.39
C ALA A 159 19.85 -10.12 3.80
N LEU A 160 19.97 -9.24 4.79
CA LEU A 160 21.25 -8.68 5.24
C LEU A 160 22.00 -9.61 6.21
N TRP A 161 21.28 -10.22 7.15
CA TRP A 161 21.88 -11.02 8.24
C TRP A 161 21.84 -12.53 7.99
N GLY A 162 21.04 -13.04 7.05
CA GLY A 162 21.02 -14.47 6.72
C GLY A 162 22.39 -15.05 6.33
N PRO A 163 23.20 -14.37 5.48
CA PRO A 163 24.56 -14.81 5.18
C PRO A 163 25.48 -14.83 6.41
N MET A 164 25.30 -13.86 7.31
CA MET A 164 26.06 -13.76 8.56
C MET A 164 25.72 -14.92 9.51
N GLU A 165 24.44 -15.23 9.67
CA GLU A 165 23.97 -16.38 10.47
C GLU A 165 24.58 -17.69 9.98
N LYS A 166 24.68 -17.86 8.65
CA LYS A 166 25.32 -19.05 8.07
C LYS A 166 26.79 -19.17 8.47
N VAL A 167 27.53 -18.06 8.53
CA VAL A 167 28.93 -18.09 8.99
C VAL A 167 28.97 -18.43 10.48
N LEU A 168 28.21 -17.71 11.31
CA LEU A 168 28.16 -17.91 12.76
C LEU A 168 27.86 -19.36 13.17
N ARG A 169 27.01 -20.05 12.40
CA ARG A 169 26.64 -21.45 12.68
C ARG A 169 27.68 -22.47 12.25
N ASN A 170 28.53 -22.16 11.28
CA ASN A 170 29.35 -23.15 10.57
C ASN A 170 30.86 -22.86 10.61
N SER A 171 31.30 -21.77 11.24
CA SER A 171 32.71 -21.38 11.25
C SER A 171 33.41 -21.71 12.57
N ASP A 172 34.51 -22.46 12.49
CA ASP A 172 35.42 -22.74 13.61
C ASP A 172 36.65 -21.80 13.64
N CYS A 173 36.79 -20.87 12.68
CA CYS A 173 37.93 -19.93 12.63
C CYS A 173 37.68 -18.71 13.54
N GLU A 174 38.73 -18.08 14.06
CA GLU A 174 38.59 -16.77 14.74
C GLU A 174 38.28 -15.60 13.78
N CYS A 175 38.40 -15.85 12.48
CA CYS A 175 38.26 -14.85 11.44
C CYS A 175 36.82 -14.34 11.25
N TRP A 176 35.81 -15.12 11.66
CA TRP A 176 34.40 -14.72 11.53
C TRP A 176 34.09 -13.48 12.36
N GLU A 177 34.63 -13.35 13.57
CA GLU A 177 34.36 -12.21 14.47
C GLU A 177 34.76 -10.89 13.81
N LYS A 178 35.95 -10.86 13.20
CA LYS A 178 36.45 -9.67 12.48
C LYS A 178 35.59 -9.37 11.26
N THR A 179 35.13 -10.40 10.55
CA THR A 179 34.29 -10.27 9.35
C THR A 179 32.91 -9.71 9.69
N THR A 180 32.22 -10.27 10.69
CA THR A 180 30.87 -9.84 11.10
C THR A 180 30.89 -8.47 11.76
N ALA A 181 31.84 -8.21 12.67
CA ALA A 181 31.94 -6.92 13.35
C ALA A 181 32.20 -5.76 12.36
N ARG A 182 32.96 -5.99 11.28
CA ARG A 182 33.18 -4.97 10.25
C ARG A 182 31.93 -4.68 9.43
N PHE A 183 31.17 -5.73 9.08
CA PHE A 183 29.90 -5.57 8.40
C PHE A 183 28.93 -4.72 9.23
N GLU A 184 28.78 -5.06 10.52
CA GLU A 184 27.93 -4.29 11.43
C GLU A 184 28.42 -2.86 11.63
N ARG A 185 29.75 -2.63 11.75
CA ARG A 185 30.31 -1.27 11.80
C ARG A 185 30.02 -0.46 10.54
N ALA A 186 30.09 -1.08 9.36
CA ALA A 186 29.74 -0.42 8.11
C ALA A 186 28.25 -0.06 8.07
N LEU A 187 27.36 -0.96 8.51
CA LEU A 187 25.93 -0.67 8.64
C LEU A 187 25.61 0.39 9.69
N LEU A 188 26.37 0.42 10.79
CA LEU A 188 26.27 1.45 11.83
C LEU A 188 26.68 2.83 11.29
N ALA A 189 27.77 2.90 10.52
CA ALA A 189 28.24 4.14 9.90
C ALA A 189 27.23 4.71 8.87
N LEU A 190 26.43 3.85 8.24
CA LEU A 190 25.33 4.24 7.35
C LEU A 190 24.03 4.55 8.10
N GLU A 191 24.03 4.49 9.43
CA GLU A 191 22.84 4.60 10.27
C GLU A 191 21.73 3.62 9.88
N VAL A 192 22.07 2.39 9.52
CA VAL A 192 21.10 1.31 9.26
C VAL A 192 20.96 0.40 10.48
N PHE A 193 22.06 0.16 11.19
CA PHE A 193 22.10 -0.64 12.41
C PHE A 193 21.91 0.23 13.68
N PRO A 194 21.15 -0.22 14.69
CA PRO A 194 20.29 -1.42 14.72
C PRO A 194 18.99 -1.21 13.94
N LEU A 195 18.63 -2.21 13.11
CA LEU A 195 17.54 -2.08 12.14
C LEU A 195 16.19 -1.78 12.82
N GLU A 196 15.88 -2.43 13.94
CA GLU A 196 14.64 -2.28 14.69
C GLU A 196 14.35 -0.82 15.05
N ARG A 197 15.37 -0.13 15.57
CA ARG A 197 15.26 1.26 15.99
C ARG A 197 15.14 2.16 14.77
N THR A 198 16.05 2.01 13.82
CA THR A 198 16.12 2.89 12.64
C THR A 198 14.88 2.77 11.75
N PHE A 199 14.34 1.57 11.58
CA PHE A 199 13.16 1.30 10.76
C PHE A 199 11.88 1.95 11.29
N SER A 200 11.78 2.14 12.61
CA SER A 200 10.64 2.85 13.21
C SER A 200 10.65 4.36 12.94
N GLN A 201 11.83 4.94 12.71
CA GLN A 201 12.03 6.39 12.58
C GLN A 201 12.29 6.85 11.15
N THR A 202 12.58 5.91 10.24
CA THR A 202 13.09 6.20 8.90
C THR A 202 12.24 5.51 7.84
N SER A 203 12.03 6.15 6.68
CA SER A 203 11.32 5.51 5.56
C SER A 203 12.14 4.36 4.98
N VAL A 204 11.48 3.38 4.33
CA VAL A 204 12.19 2.26 3.70
C VAL A 204 13.08 2.78 2.58
N VAL A 205 12.59 3.75 1.79
CA VAL A 205 13.38 4.37 0.71
C VAL A 205 14.65 5.04 1.24
N ALA A 206 14.58 5.74 2.38
CA ALA A 206 15.77 6.37 2.96
C ALA A 206 16.79 5.33 3.46
N LEU A 207 16.33 4.23 4.07
CA LEU A 207 17.20 3.11 4.45
C LEU A 207 17.87 2.46 3.23
N LEU A 208 17.10 2.19 2.18
CA LEU A 208 17.63 1.67 0.92
C LEU A 208 18.63 2.65 0.28
N GLY A 209 18.37 3.95 0.38
CA GLY A 209 19.29 5.00 -0.07
C GLY A 209 20.62 4.98 0.67
N ARG A 210 20.60 4.78 2.00
CA ARG A 210 21.81 4.62 2.83
C ARG A 210 22.59 3.36 2.44
N LEU A 211 21.88 2.24 2.27
CA LEU A 211 22.49 0.96 1.86
C LEU A 211 23.18 1.03 0.49
N LYS A 212 22.71 1.87 -0.44
CA LYS A 212 23.39 2.07 -1.74
C LYS A 212 24.80 2.67 -1.59
N ALA A 213 25.09 3.36 -0.49
CA ALA A 213 26.42 3.88 -0.20
C ALA A 213 27.34 2.88 0.52
N PHE A 214 26.86 1.65 0.74
CA PHE A 214 27.62 0.61 1.40
C PHE A 214 28.89 0.26 0.61
N LYS A 215 30.01 0.19 1.33
CA LYS A 215 31.31 -0.24 0.81
C LYS A 215 31.94 -1.16 1.84
N HIS A 216 32.43 -2.30 1.38
CA HIS A 216 33.15 -3.24 2.24
C HIS A 216 34.65 -3.05 2.07
N ILE A 217 35.35 -2.68 3.14
CA ILE A 217 36.81 -2.57 3.14
C ILE A 217 37.39 -3.75 3.93
N PRO A 218 37.84 -4.84 3.27
CA PRO A 218 38.54 -5.92 3.93
C PRO A 218 39.95 -5.45 4.31
N ASN A 219 40.23 -5.28 5.61
CA ASN A 219 41.60 -5.11 6.14
C ASN A 219 42.06 -6.38 6.87
N HIS A 220 41.49 -7.53 6.51
CA HIS A 220 41.98 -8.86 6.86
C HIS A 220 41.53 -9.82 5.75
N GLU A 221 42.30 -10.87 5.49
CA GLU A 221 41.91 -11.92 4.56
C GLU A 221 40.99 -12.91 5.28
N PRO A 222 39.68 -12.97 4.96
CA PRO A 222 38.81 -14.00 5.53
C PRO A 222 39.17 -15.36 4.94
N CYS A 223 38.99 -16.44 5.71
CA CYS A 223 39.06 -17.78 5.15
C CYS A 223 37.89 -18.01 4.16
N SER A 224 37.98 -19.04 3.33
CA SER A 224 36.94 -19.36 2.33
C SER A 224 35.53 -19.52 2.93
N ALA A 225 35.42 -20.03 4.16
CA ALA A 225 34.13 -20.17 4.85
C ALA A 225 33.56 -18.84 5.36
N CYS A 226 34.41 -17.83 5.62
CA CYS A 226 34.00 -16.52 6.12
C CYS A 226 34.03 -15.42 5.05
N ALA A 227 34.45 -15.74 3.82
CA ALA A 227 34.51 -14.81 2.70
C ALA A 227 33.09 -14.52 2.17
N ILE A 228 32.34 -13.67 2.87
CA ILE A 228 31.02 -13.21 2.42
C ILE A 228 31.20 -12.00 1.49
N PRO A 229 30.65 -12.04 0.26
CA PRO A 229 30.63 -10.88 -0.62
C PRO A 229 29.54 -9.89 -0.15
N TYR A 230 29.85 -9.09 0.89
CA TYR A 230 28.85 -8.23 1.54
C TYR A 230 28.25 -7.17 0.63
N GLU A 231 28.98 -6.70 -0.37
CA GLU A 231 28.45 -5.74 -1.36
C GLU A 231 27.32 -6.38 -2.18
N ASP A 232 27.53 -7.60 -2.68
CA ASP A 232 26.49 -8.38 -3.37
C ASP A 232 25.30 -8.69 -2.47
N VAL A 233 25.55 -8.99 -1.19
CA VAL A 233 24.49 -9.23 -0.20
C VAL A 233 23.62 -7.99 -0.03
N VAL A 234 24.24 -6.82 0.14
CA VAL A 234 23.54 -5.54 0.30
C VAL A 234 22.79 -5.19 -0.98
N GLU A 235 23.38 -5.38 -2.16
CA GLU A 235 22.71 -5.13 -3.43
C GLU A 235 21.47 -6.03 -3.61
N LYS A 236 21.60 -7.33 -3.35
CA LYS A 236 20.48 -8.27 -3.41
C LYS A 236 19.39 -7.92 -2.40
N ALA A 237 19.77 -7.49 -1.19
CA ALA A 237 18.82 -7.01 -0.18
C ALA A 237 18.04 -5.79 -0.69
N ILE A 238 18.72 -4.81 -1.30
CA ILE A 238 18.07 -3.63 -1.90
C ILE A 238 17.08 -4.05 -2.97
N GLN A 239 17.49 -4.91 -3.91
CA GLN A 239 16.64 -5.37 -5.00
C GLN A 239 15.41 -6.13 -4.47
N HIS A 240 15.61 -7.02 -3.50
CA HIS A 240 14.55 -7.84 -2.92
C HIS A 240 13.51 -6.99 -2.18
N VAL A 241 13.96 -6.07 -1.30
CA VAL A 241 13.06 -5.21 -0.52
C VAL A 241 12.29 -4.24 -1.44
N THR A 242 12.95 -3.68 -2.47
CA THR A 242 12.34 -2.71 -3.39
C THR A 242 11.16 -3.31 -4.18
N ARG A 243 11.22 -4.61 -4.49
CA ARG A 243 10.22 -5.32 -5.31
C ARG A 243 9.24 -6.17 -4.51
N TYR A 244 9.31 -6.12 -3.18
CA TYR A 244 8.54 -7.03 -2.33
C TYR A 244 7.03 -6.73 -2.34
N PHE A 245 6.64 -5.45 -2.32
CA PHE A 245 5.23 -5.04 -2.17
C PHE A 245 4.82 -4.07 -3.28
N ASP A 246 3.72 -4.37 -3.97
CA ASP A 246 3.19 -3.60 -5.10
C ASP A 246 2.01 -2.68 -4.72
N GLY A 247 1.60 -2.66 -3.45
CA GLY A 247 0.40 -1.97 -3.00
C GLY A 247 -0.77 -2.92 -2.70
N LEU A 248 -1.81 -2.38 -2.08
CA LEU A 248 -3.07 -3.10 -1.84
C LEU A 248 -3.93 -3.04 -3.11
N CYS A 249 -4.49 -4.18 -3.50
CA CYS A 249 -5.33 -4.32 -4.69
C CYS A 249 -6.81 -4.32 -4.29
N LEU A 250 -7.57 -3.32 -4.75
CA LEU A 250 -9.01 -3.21 -4.50
C LEU A 250 -9.80 -4.44 -4.98
N ARG A 251 -9.34 -5.13 -6.03
CA ARG A 251 -9.99 -6.36 -6.53
C ARG A 251 -9.75 -7.54 -5.60
N CYS A 252 -8.51 -7.73 -5.13
CA CYS A 252 -8.21 -8.76 -4.14
C CYS A 252 -8.97 -8.51 -2.83
N MET A 253 -9.09 -7.25 -2.42
CA MET A 253 -9.91 -6.84 -1.28
C MET A 253 -11.41 -7.07 -1.52
N ALA A 254 -11.90 -6.93 -2.75
CA ALA A 254 -13.31 -7.21 -3.05
C ALA A 254 -13.59 -8.73 -3.10
N ALA A 255 -12.65 -9.52 -3.62
CA ALA A 255 -12.75 -10.97 -3.72
C ALA A 255 -12.69 -11.69 -2.36
N SER A 256 -12.17 -11.03 -1.32
CA SER A 256 -12.14 -11.55 0.05
C SER A 256 -13.41 -11.23 0.87
N HIS A 257 -14.45 -10.65 0.24
CA HIS A 257 -15.70 -10.33 0.93
C HIS A 257 -16.41 -11.62 1.41
N PRO A 258 -16.97 -11.65 2.64
CA PRO A 258 -17.55 -12.84 3.27
C PRO A 258 -18.60 -13.58 2.45
N ASP A 259 -19.49 -12.85 1.76
CA ASP A 259 -20.48 -13.42 0.81
C ASP A 259 -19.84 -14.22 -0.35
N THR A 260 -18.54 -14.01 -0.59
CA THR A 260 -17.70 -14.69 -1.59
C THR A 260 -16.47 -15.38 -0.98
N ALA A 261 -16.28 -15.29 0.34
CA ALA A 261 -15.10 -15.78 1.05
C ALA A 261 -15.19 -17.29 1.21
N ASN A 262 -15.06 -17.98 0.10
CA ASN A 262 -14.86 -19.41 0.11
C ASN A 262 -13.45 -19.66 0.66
N LEU A 263 -13.33 -20.26 1.85
CA LEU A 263 -12.05 -20.69 2.42
C LEU A 263 -11.27 -21.60 1.45
N ASP A 264 -11.97 -22.34 0.58
CA ASP A 264 -11.35 -23.12 -0.49
C ASP A 264 -10.70 -22.25 -1.57
N LEU A 265 -11.14 -21.00 -1.75
CA LEU A 265 -10.53 -20.02 -2.66
C LEU A 265 -9.18 -19.54 -2.13
N TYR A 266 -9.04 -19.35 -0.80
CA TYR A 266 -7.74 -19.06 -0.18
C TYR A 266 -6.77 -20.23 -0.37
N TRP A 267 -7.19 -21.45 -0.07
CA TRP A 267 -6.34 -22.64 -0.18
C TRP A 267 -6.04 -23.02 -1.63
N SER A 268 -6.99 -22.87 -2.55
CA SER A 268 -6.78 -23.14 -3.98
C SER A 268 -5.86 -22.10 -4.61
N GLN A 269 -6.03 -20.80 -4.34
CA GLN A 269 -5.11 -19.78 -4.88
C GLN A 269 -3.69 -19.95 -4.31
N LYS A 270 -3.55 -20.30 -3.01
CA LYS A 270 -2.28 -20.69 -2.38
C LYS A 270 -1.63 -21.91 -3.02
N ARG A 271 -2.44 -22.89 -3.41
CA ARG A 271 -1.98 -24.15 -4.00
C ARG A 271 -1.59 -24.03 -5.47
N PHE A 272 -2.21 -23.10 -6.22
CA PHE A 272 -1.96 -22.93 -7.66
C PHE A 272 -1.10 -21.70 -8.01
N ALA A 273 -0.67 -20.91 -7.03
CA ALA A 273 0.09 -19.66 -7.24
C ALA A 273 -0.58 -18.70 -8.24
N THR A 274 -1.91 -18.74 -8.31
CA THR A 274 -2.69 -18.08 -9.37
C THR A 274 -2.77 -16.56 -9.20
N TRP A 275 -2.18 -16.00 -8.15
CA TRP A 275 -1.97 -14.55 -8.01
C TRP A 275 -1.11 -13.98 -9.16
N HIS A 276 -0.22 -14.79 -9.76
CA HIS A 276 0.56 -14.41 -10.94
C HIS A 276 -0.12 -14.80 -12.27
N SER A 277 -0.94 -15.85 -12.28
CA SER A 277 -1.51 -16.41 -13.51
C SER A 277 -2.80 -15.70 -13.92
N GLY A 278 -2.66 -14.50 -14.48
CA GLY A 278 -3.56 -13.94 -15.51
C GLY A 278 -5.01 -13.58 -15.15
N GLY A 279 -5.64 -14.20 -14.15
CA GLY A 279 -7.11 -14.25 -14.06
C GLY A 279 -7.79 -13.12 -13.27
N CYS A 280 -7.22 -12.64 -12.16
CA CYS A 280 -7.94 -11.69 -11.29
C CYS A 280 -7.48 -10.23 -11.40
N CYS A 281 -6.16 -9.98 -11.53
CA CYS A 281 -5.61 -8.62 -11.45
C CYS A 281 -4.71 -8.24 -12.64
N ARG A 282 -4.00 -9.20 -13.25
CA ARG A 282 -3.12 -8.96 -14.41
C ARG A 282 -3.88 -8.52 -15.67
N GLY A 283 -5.05 -9.14 -15.95
CA GLY A 283 -5.93 -8.76 -17.06
C GLY A 283 -6.68 -7.43 -16.87
N TYR A 284 -6.58 -6.81 -15.69
CA TYR A 284 -7.25 -5.55 -15.34
C TYR A 284 -6.26 -4.44 -14.98
N GLY A 285 -5.02 -4.52 -15.49
CA GLY A 285 -4.00 -3.48 -15.33
C GLY A 285 -3.43 -3.35 -13.91
N SER A 286 -3.57 -4.37 -13.06
CA SER A 286 -3.12 -4.36 -11.65
C SER A 286 -2.23 -5.58 -11.31
N PRO A 287 -1.12 -5.83 -12.03
CA PRO A 287 -0.23 -6.94 -11.72
C PRO A 287 0.43 -6.75 -10.34
N HIS A 288 0.48 -7.80 -9.52
CA HIS A 288 1.18 -7.79 -8.24
C HIS A 288 1.62 -9.18 -7.79
N GLY A 289 2.57 -9.22 -6.85
CA GLY A 289 3.07 -10.45 -6.23
C GLY A 289 2.22 -10.97 -5.07
N ASN A 290 2.68 -12.09 -4.51
CA ASN A 290 2.08 -12.75 -3.35
C ASN A 290 1.94 -11.82 -2.12
N PRO A 291 2.93 -10.99 -1.74
CA PRO A 291 2.77 -10.12 -0.57
C PRO A 291 1.60 -9.15 -0.72
N SER A 292 1.49 -8.49 -1.88
CA SER A 292 0.37 -7.60 -2.19
C SER A 292 -0.97 -8.32 -2.17
N TRP A 293 -1.06 -9.52 -2.74
CA TRP A 293 -2.27 -10.33 -2.68
C TRP A 293 -2.65 -10.65 -1.23
N TYR A 294 -1.70 -11.14 -0.43
CA TYR A 294 -1.92 -11.54 0.96
C TYR A 294 -2.43 -10.37 1.81
N PHE A 295 -1.74 -9.23 1.79
CA PHE A 295 -2.16 -8.06 2.58
C PHE A 295 -3.48 -7.45 2.09
N SER A 296 -3.82 -7.63 0.81
CA SER A 296 -5.12 -7.20 0.26
C SER A 296 -6.24 -8.12 0.72
N TYR A 297 -6.02 -9.44 0.66
CA TYR A 297 -6.99 -10.46 1.09
C TYR A 297 -7.27 -10.38 2.59
N MET A 298 -6.23 -10.15 3.40
CA MET A 298 -6.35 -10.02 4.87
C MET A 298 -6.99 -8.69 5.33
N GLY A 299 -7.27 -7.77 4.41
CA GLY A 299 -7.78 -6.44 4.71
C GLY A 299 -9.30 -6.31 4.92
N THR A 300 -10.08 -7.40 4.79
CA THR A 300 -11.54 -7.36 4.90
C THR A 300 -12.09 -7.95 6.20
N ASP A 301 -13.02 -7.23 6.85
CA ASP A 301 -14.01 -7.78 7.79
C ASP A 301 -15.38 -7.92 7.13
N ASP A 302 -16.15 -8.88 7.65
CA ASP A 302 -17.61 -8.87 7.69
C ASP A 302 -18.15 -7.52 8.16
N PHE A 303 -18.99 -6.84 7.37
CA PHE A 303 -20.14 -6.02 7.80
C PHE A 303 -20.51 -5.02 6.67
N THR A 304 -21.73 -5.10 6.15
CA THR A 304 -22.38 -4.07 5.30
C THR A 304 -22.59 -2.75 6.05
N THR A 305 -22.22 -1.58 5.47
CA THR A 305 -22.45 -0.27 6.12
C THR A 305 -23.92 -0.03 6.43
N ALA A 306 -24.24 0.77 7.45
CA ALA A 306 -25.63 1.16 7.70
C ALA A 306 -26.24 1.87 6.47
N LYS A 307 -25.42 2.64 5.73
CA LYS A 307 -25.77 3.30 4.46
C LYS A 307 -26.03 2.27 3.34
N GLU A 308 -25.18 1.26 3.16
CA GLU A 308 -25.40 0.19 2.17
C GLU A 308 -26.54 -0.76 2.56
N ARG A 309 -26.74 -1.06 3.85
CA ARG A 309 -27.95 -1.76 4.33
C ARG A 309 -29.19 -0.96 4.02
N TRP A 310 -29.17 0.35 4.25
CA TRP A 310 -30.29 1.22 3.92
C TRP A 310 -30.57 1.24 2.42
N PHE A 311 -29.55 1.40 1.56
CA PHE A 311 -29.75 1.33 0.10
C PHE A 311 -30.27 -0.05 -0.36
N LYS A 312 -29.70 -1.16 0.14
CA LYS A 312 -30.22 -2.52 -0.15
C LYS A 312 -31.67 -2.72 0.34
N LEU A 313 -32.05 -2.12 1.48
CA LEU A 313 -33.41 -2.15 2.02
C LEU A 313 -34.39 -1.25 1.25
N VAL A 314 -33.91 -0.19 0.61
CA VAL A 314 -34.72 0.71 -0.22
C VAL A 314 -34.95 0.11 -1.60
N ASP A 315 -33.93 -0.51 -2.22
CA ASP A 315 -34.08 -1.13 -3.54
C ASP A 315 -34.92 -2.42 -3.48
N SER A 316 -34.79 -3.25 -2.44
CA SER A 316 -35.65 -4.44 -2.23
C SER A 316 -37.12 -4.12 -1.94
N ARG A 317 -37.45 -2.84 -1.68
CA ARG A 317 -38.84 -2.34 -1.53
C ARG A 317 -39.43 -1.81 -2.83
N LYS A 318 -38.62 -1.60 -3.87
CA LYS A 318 -39.10 -1.21 -5.22
C LYS A 318 -39.47 -2.42 -6.08
N GLU A 319 -39.05 -3.62 -5.68
CA GLU A 319 -39.34 -4.90 -6.36
C GLU A 319 -40.53 -5.66 -5.72
N ARG A 320 -41.26 -5.04 -4.78
CA ARG A 320 -42.54 -5.52 -4.23
C ARG A 320 -43.64 -4.51 -4.54
#